data_AF-A0A848YHU9-F1
#
_entry.id   AF-A0A848YHU9-F1
#
_cell.length_a   1.000
_cell.length_b   1.000
_cell.length_c   1.000
_cell.angle_alpha   90.00
_cell.angle_beta   90.00
_cell.angle_gamma   90.00
#
_symmetry.space_group_name_H-M   'P 1'
#
loop_
_entity.id
_entity.type
_entity.pdbx_description
1 polymer ?
#
loop_
_entity_poly.entity_id
_entity_poly.type
_entity_poly.pdbx_seq_one_letter_code
_entity_poly.pdbx_strand_id
1 'polypeptide(L)' 'LGVVCVFAEPQFSSKLVTLLTEGTDAKPAHLDPLGALSKPGPEHYPNLIRQLAASFRGCLSP' A
#
# COMPACT_ATOMS: atom_id res chain seq x y z
N LEU A 1 19.43 -3.61 7.74
CA LEU A 1 18.68 -2.70 6.85
C LEU A 1 17.45 -2.22 7.61
N GLY A 2 17.28 -0.92 7.84
CA GLY A 2 16.13 -0.35 8.57
C GLY A 2 14.89 -0.19 7.69
N VAL A 3 14.42 -1.27 7.08
CA VAL A 3 13.20 -1.26 6.25
C VAL A 3 11.99 -1.15 7.16
N VAL A 4 11.17 -0.12 6.95
CA VAL A 4 9.99 0.17 7.77
C VAL A 4 8.72 -0.48 7.20
N CYS A 5 8.62 -0.60 5.87
CA CYS A 5 7.38 -0.97 5.19
C CYS A 5 7.59 -1.86 3.97
N VAL A 6 6.66 -2.78 3.76
CA VAL A 6 6.49 -3.55 2.52
C VAL A 6 5.06 -3.33 2.02
N PHE A 7 4.90 -2.82 0.80
CA PHE A 7 3.58 -2.55 0.22
C PHE A 7 3.16 -3.65 -0.76
N ALA A 8 1.96 -4.20 -0.58
CA ALA A 8 1.29 -5.11 -1.50
C ALA A 8 0.32 -4.33 -2.39
N GLU A 9 0.30 -4.62 -3.69
CA GLU A 9 -0.75 -4.13 -4.59
C GLU A 9 -1.78 -5.22 -4.88
N PRO A 10 -3.05 -4.85 -5.18
CA PRO A 10 -4.11 -5.82 -5.47
C PRO A 10 -3.77 -6.82 -6.58
N GLN A 11 -2.93 -6.42 -7.53
CA GLN A 11 -2.55 -7.23 -8.68
C GLN A 11 -1.47 -8.28 -8.35
N PHE A 12 -0.86 -8.23 -7.15
CA PHE A 12 0.21 -9.14 -6.73
C PHE A 12 -0.25 -10.08 -5.61
N SER A 13 0.36 -11.26 -5.53
CA SER A 13 0.06 -12.23 -4.49
C SER A 13 0.52 -11.74 -3.11
N SER A 14 -0.41 -11.73 -2.14
CA SER A 14 -0.12 -11.39 -0.74
C SER A 14 0.88 -12.33 -0.07
N LYS A 15 1.03 -13.57 -0.56
CA LYS A 15 1.96 -14.57 0.00
C LYS A 15 3.41 -14.08 -0.01
N LEU A 16 3.81 -13.34 -1.04
CA LEU A 16 5.18 -12.81 -1.15
C LEU A 16 5.46 -11.75 -0.08
N VAL A 17 4.48 -10.90 0.23
CA VAL A 17 4.63 -9.89 1.28
C VAL A 17 4.78 -10.55 2.63
N THR A 18 3.97 -11.57 2.93
CA THR A 18 4.11 -12.35 4.18
C THR A 18 5.52 -12.93 4.33
N LEU A 19 6.03 -13.60 3.29
CA LEU A 19 7.38 -14.18 3.30
C LEU A 19 8.48 -13.13 3.47
N LEU A 20 8.35 -11.95 2.84
CA LEU A 20 9.35 -10.87 2.95
C LEU A 20 9.35 -10.20 4.32
N THR A 21 8.21 -10.18 5.02
CA THR A 21 8.09 -9.58 6.35
C THR A 21 8.42 -10.54 7.48
N GLU A 22 8.44 -11.85 7.23
CA GLU A 22 8.68 -12.88 8.25
C GLU A 22 10.04 -12.73 8.91
N GLY A 23 10.06 -12.67 10.26
CA GLY A 23 11.29 -12.47 11.03
C GLY A 23 11.89 -11.06 10.95
N THR A 24 11.12 -10.08 10.43
CA THR A 24 11.53 -8.66 10.35
C THR A 24 10.54 -7.75 11.08
N ASP A 25 10.96 -6.54 11.40
CA ASP A 25 10.08 -5.50 11.95
C ASP A 25 9.34 -4.69 10.87
N ALA A 26 9.45 -5.09 9.59
CA ALA A 26 8.84 -4.35 8.49
C ALA A 26 7.31 -4.52 8.48
N LYS A 27 6.60 -3.40 8.38
CA LYS A 27 5.13 -3.35 8.40
C LYS A 27 4.54 -3.64 7.01
N PRO A 28 3.63 -4.62 6.86
CA PRO A 28 2.89 -4.79 5.61
C PRO A 28 1.81 -3.70 5.46
N ALA A 29 1.67 -3.15 4.26
CA ALA A 29 0.61 -2.19 3.90
C ALA A 29 0.14 -2.40 2.46
N HIS A 30 -0.95 -1.73 2.06
CA HIS A 30 -1.54 -1.86 0.72
C HIS A 30 -1.47 -0.56 -0.09
N LEU A 31 -1.18 -0.70 -1.39
CA LEU A 31 -1.23 0.38 -2.38
C LEU A 31 -2.07 -0.06 -3.58
N ASP A 32 -3.02 0.75 -4.01
CA ASP A 32 -3.79 0.54 -5.24
C ASP A 32 -3.51 1.68 -6.23
N PRO A 33 -2.39 1.64 -6.95
CA PRO A 33 -2.01 2.73 -7.87
C PRO A 33 -2.93 2.85 -9.07
N LEU A 34 -3.71 1.81 -9.37
CA LEU A 34 -4.66 1.79 -10.48
C LEU A 34 -6.06 2.27 -10.07
N GLY A 35 -6.31 2.50 -8.78
CA GLY A 35 -7.64 2.80 -8.27
C GLY A 35 -8.65 1.69 -8.58
N ALA A 36 -8.19 0.44 -8.70
CA ALA A 36 -9.00 -0.72 -9.06
C ALA A 36 -10.16 -0.97 -8.08
N LEU A 37 -10.01 -0.53 -6.82
CA LEU A 37 -11.02 -0.65 -5.78
C LEU A 37 -11.93 0.60 -5.66
N SER A 38 -11.62 1.67 -6.42
CA SER A 38 -12.34 2.94 -6.37
C SER A 38 -13.41 3.06 -7.46
N LYS A 39 -14.53 3.72 -7.15
CA LYS A 39 -15.58 3.99 -8.14
C LYS A 39 -15.13 5.07 -9.15
N PRO A 40 -15.44 4.91 -10.45
CA PRO A 40 -15.23 5.96 -11.44
C PRO A 40 -16.08 7.21 -11.15
N GLY A 41 -15.58 8.39 -11.50
CA GLY A 41 -16.29 9.65 -11.37
C GLY A 41 -15.36 10.86 -11.34
N PRO A 42 -15.90 12.09 -11.28
CA PRO A 42 -15.10 13.34 -11.26
C PRO A 42 -14.08 13.38 -10.11
N GLU A 43 -14.43 12.77 -8.97
CA GLU A 43 -13.58 12.72 -7.79
C GLU A 43 -12.54 11.58 -7.80
N HIS A 44 -12.51 10.75 -8.85
CA HIS A 44 -11.68 9.55 -8.86
C HIS A 44 -10.18 9.86 -8.72
N TYR A 45 -9.65 10.73 -9.59
CA TYR A 45 -8.23 11.10 -9.57
C TYR A 45 -7.79 11.80 -8.25
N PRO A 46 -8.48 12.84 -7.76
CA PRO A 46 -8.08 13.48 -6.51
C PRO A 46 -8.20 12.52 -5.31
N ASN A 47 -9.17 11.60 -5.31
CA ASN A 47 -9.27 10.58 -4.27
C ASN A 47 -8.16 9.53 -4.36
N LEU A 48 -7.79 9.09 -5.57
CA LEU A 48 -6.68 8.16 -5.78
C LEU A 48 -5.38 8.70 -5.18
N ILE A 49 -5.01 9.94 -5.50
CA ILE A 49 -3.78 10.57 -4.97
C ILE A 49 -3.84 10.68 -3.43
N ARG A 50 -4.99 11.07 -2.86
CA ARG A 50 -5.15 11.14 -1.40
C ARG A 50 -5.07 9.78 -0.73
N GLN A 51 -5.66 8.75 -1.31
CA GLN A 51 -5.61 7.38 -0.79
C GLN A 51 -4.17 6.83 -0.81
N LEU A 52 -3.44 7.02 -1.91
CA LEU A 52 -2.02 6.62 -2.00
C LEU A 52 -1.18 7.34 -0.93
N ALA A 53 -1.34 8.65 -0.79
CA ALA A 53 -0.66 9.43 0.25
C ALA A 53 -1.02 8.95 1.66
N ALA A 54 -2.29 8.62 1.91
CA ALA A 54 -2.74 8.08 3.20
C ALA A 54 -2.11 6.71 3.50
N SER A 55 -2.05 5.80 2.52
CA SER A 55 -1.37 4.50 2.66
C SER A 55 0.12 4.66 2.96
N PHE A 56 0.82 5.53 2.24
CA PHE A 56 2.23 5.81 2.50
C PHE A 56 2.44 6.35 3.90
N ARG A 57 1.67 7.37 4.32
CA ARG A 57 1.80 7.93 5.66
C ARG A 57 1.47 6.89 6.73
N GLY A 58 0.40 6.12 6.55
CA GLY A 58 -0.03 5.11 7.52
C GLY A 58 1.05 4.08 7.83
N CYS A 59 1.86 3.72 6.83
CA CYS A 59 2.95 2.79 7.03
C CYS A 59 4.27 3.46 7.44
N LEU A 60 4.69 4.51 6.74
CA LEU A 60 6.02 5.11 6.89
C LEU A 60 6.14 6.07 8.07
N SER A 61 5.03 6.49 8.68
CA SER A 61 5.09 7.29 9.90
C SER A 61 5.70 6.46 11.05
N PRO A 62 6.42 7.13 11.97
CA PRO A 62 6.96 6.50 13.18
C PRO A 62 5.91 5.76 13.98
#